data_AF-A0A960K6D2-F1
#
_entry.id   AF-A0A960K6D2-F1
#
_cell.length_a   1.000
_cell.length_b   1.000
_cell.length_c   1.000
_cell.angle_alpha   90.00
_cell.angle_beta   90.00
_cell.angle_gamma   90.00
#
_symmetry.space_group_name_H-M   'P 1'
#
loop_
_entity.id
_entity.type
_entity.pdbx_description
1 polymer ?
#
loop_
_entity_poly.entity_id
_entity_poly.type
_entity_poly.pdbx_seq_one_letter_code
_entity_poly.pdbx_strand_id
1 'polypeptide(L)' 'MEWFEMGALDDLGFSIYEKKALATLASLGVADAATLCREGDIPTSKIYRAMEKLSSLGVVEIQPTRPKLYAMVEVEVA' A
#
# COMPACT_ATOMS: atom_id res chain seq x y z
N MET A 1 13.41 20.23 3.05
CA MET A 1 12.56 19.07 3.36
C MET A 1 11.48 19.08 2.31
N GLU A 2 11.70 18.33 1.24
CA GLU A 2 10.88 18.37 0.03
C GLU A 2 9.56 17.63 0.31
N TRP A 3 8.46 18.36 0.22
CA TRP A 3 7.12 17.83 0.38
C TRP A 3 6.83 17.11 -0.93
N PHE A 4 7.19 15.83 -0.99
CA PHE A 4 7.02 15.04 -2.20
C PHE A 4 5.56 15.15 -2.64
N GLU A 5 5.41 15.54 -3.90
CA GLU A 5 4.20 16.03 -4.52
C GLU A 5 3.02 15.06 -4.34
N MET A 6 2.22 15.29 -3.30
CA MET A 6 0.93 14.62 -3.07
C MET A 6 -0.11 14.88 -4.17
N GLY A 7 0.24 15.66 -5.20
CA GLY A 7 -0.59 15.94 -6.37
C GLY A 7 -0.57 14.82 -7.42
N ALA A 8 0.55 14.12 -7.61
CA ALA A 8 0.66 13.10 -8.67
C ALA A 8 -0.21 11.85 -8.40
N LEU A 9 -0.59 11.61 -7.13
CA LEU A 9 -1.46 10.50 -6.73
C LEU A 9 -2.96 10.86 -6.76
N ASP A 10 -3.31 12.15 -6.85
CA ASP A 10 -4.71 12.60 -6.90
C ASP A 10 -5.33 12.36 -8.28
N ASP A 11 -4.53 12.52 -9.34
CA ASP A 11 -4.95 12.28 -10.73
C ASP A 11 -5.25 10.80 -11.02
N LEU A 12 -4.66 9.88 -10.23
CA LEU A 12 -4.92 8.43 -10.30
C LEU A 12 -6.13 7.98 -9.48
N GLY A 13 -6.80 8.89 -8.74
CA GLY A 13 -7.98 8.56 -7.94
C GLY A 13 -7.68 7.69 -6.71
N PHE A 14 -6.47 7.79 -6.15
CA PHE A 14 -6.12 7.06 -4.93
C PHE A 14 -6.65 7.74 -3.67
N SER A 15 -7.31 6.97 -2.80
CA SER A 15 -7.72 7.47 -1.48
C SER A 15 -6.51 7.72 -0.58
N ILE A 16 -6.67 8.57 0.43
CA ILE A 16 -5.60 8.84 1.43
C ILE A 16 -5.07 7.56 2.07
N TYR A 17 -5.92 6.53 2.24
CA TYR A 17 -5.51 5.25 2.82
C TYR A 17 -4.68 4.42 1.84
N GLU A 18 -4.97 4.47 0.54
CA GLU A 18 -4.15 3.81 -0.49
C GLU A 18 -2.74 4.42 -0.53
N LYS A 19 -2.66 5.77 -0.50
CA LYS A 19 -1.37 6.49 -0.45
C LYS A 19 -0.57 6.12 0.81
N LYS A 20 -1.21 6.17 1.99
CA LYS A 20 -0.59 5.79 3.27
C LYS A 20 -0.10 4.34 3.25
N ALA A 21 -0.92 3.43 2.73
CA ALA A 21 -0.59 2.01 2.73
C ALA A 21 0.60 1.69 1.82
N LEU A 22 0.66 2.31 0.63
CA LEU A 22 1.82 2.21 -0.26
C LEU A 22 3.09 2.76 0.40
N ALA A 23 3.04 3.97 0.96
CA ALA A 23 4.22 4.57 1.59
C ALA A 23 4.75 3.72 2.77
N THR A 24 3.83 3.19 3.57
CA THR A 24 4.17 2.30 4.69
C THR A 24 4.76 0.99 4.19
N LEU A 25 4.13 0.35 3.20
CA LEU A 25 4.59 -0.91 2.64
C LEU A 25 5.94 -0.76 1.93
N ALA A 26 6.16 0.33 1.20
CA ALA A 26 7.44 0.64 0.57
C ALA A 26 8.57 0.76 1.59
N SER A 27 8.28 1.27 2.80
CA SER A 27 9.25 1.40 3.88
C SER A 27 9.54 0.06 4.57
N LEU A 28 8.56 -0.83 4.63
CA LEU A 28 8.68 -2.15 5.29
C LEU A 28 9.13 -3.27 4.35
N GLY A 29 8.98 -3.09 3.03
CA GLY A 29 9.18 -4.11 2.01
C GLY A 29 8.03 -5.11 1.95
N VAL A 30 7.86 -5.88 3.02
CA VAL A 30 6.79 -6.89 3.16
C VAL A 30 6.16 -6.75 4.54
N ALA A 31 4.82 -6.71 4.61
CA ALA A 31 4.11 -6.57 5.88
C ALA A 31 2.73 -7.22 5.84
N ASP A 32 2.18 -7.56 7.01
CA ASP A 32 0.79 -7.98 7.15
C ASP A 32 -0.15 -6.77 7.39
N ALA A 33 -1.46 -6.99 7.29
CA ALA A 33 -2.46 -5.93 7.43
C ALA A 33 -2.42 -5.22 8.80
N ALA A 34 -2.15 -5.95 9.90
CA ALA A 34 -2.10 -5.36 11.22
C ALA A 34 -0.87 -4.47 11.39
N THR A 35 0.27 -4.90 10.86
CA THR A 35 1.48 -4.07 10.81
C THR A 35 1.24 -2.81 9.98
N LEU A 36 0.63 -2.91 8.79
CA LEU A 36 0.31 -1.73 7.98
C LEU A 36 -0.68 -0.76 8.65
N CYS A 37 -1.66 -1.27 9.39
CA CYS A 37 -2.57 -0.44 10.17
C CYS A 37 -1.84 0.34 11.26
N ARG A 38 -0.93 -0.34 11.98
CA ARG A 38 -0.19 0.23 13.11
C ARG A 38 0.84 1.26 12.65
N GLU A 39 1.68 0.91 11.68
CA GLU A 39 2.75 1.79 11.21
C GLU A 39 2.22 2.91 10.31
N GLY A 40 1.17 2.64 9.52
CA GLY A 40 0.61 3.60 8.57
C GLY A 40 -0.52 4.47 9.11
N ASP A 41 -0.95 4.25 10.36
CA ASP A 41 -2.13 4.90 10.95
C ASP A 41 -3.37 4.77 10.03
N ILE A 42 -3.70 3.51 9.70
CA ILE A 42 -4.77 3.13 8.78
C ILE A 42 -5.83 2.33 9.53
N PRO A 43 -7.11 2.71 9.47
CA PRO A 43 -8.16 1.91 10.06
C PRO A 43 -8.23 0.51 9.43
N THR A 44 -8.40 -0.53 10.25
CA THR A 44 -8.51 -1.92 9.78
C THR A 44 -9.66 -2.14 8.79
N SER A 45 -10.74 -1.36 8.89
CA SER A 45 -11.85 -1.38 7.93
C SER A 45 -11.48 -0.85 6.54
N LYS A 46 -10.33 -0.18 6.41
CA LYS A 46 -9.85 0.44 5.16
C LYS A 46 -8.67 -0.31 4.55
N ILE A 47 -7.82 -0.97 5.35
CA ILE A 47 -6.58 -1.58 4.85
C ILE A 47 -6.84 -2.66 3.80
N TYR A 48 -7.84 -3.52 4.00
CA TYR A 48 -8.12 -4.62 3.08
C TYR A 48 -8.58 -4.09 1.73
N ARG A 49 -9.54 -3.15 1.72
CA ARG A 49 -10.01 -2.51 0.48
C ARG A 49 -8.89 -1.75 -0.23
N ALA A 50 -8.03 -1.06 0.52
CA ALA A 50 -6.89 -0.35 -0.05
C ALA A 50 -5.92 -1.34 -0.73
N MET A 51 -5.54 -2.41 -0.05
CA MET A 51 -4.66 -3.46 -0.58
C MET A 51 -5.28 -4.18 -1.80
N GLU A 52 -6.57 -4.47 -1.78
CA GLU A 52 -7.27 -5.09 -2.92
C GLU A 52 -7.27 -4.19 -4.16
N LYS A 53 -7.50 -2.89 -3.98
CA LYS A 53 -7.44 -1.93 -5.10
C LYS A 53 -6.02 -1.79 -5.64
N LEU A 54 -5.03 -1.65 -4.75
CA LEU A 54 -3.62 -1.58 -5.13
C LEU A 54 -3.14 -2.84 -5.85
N SER A 55 -3.61 -4.01 -5.41
CA SER A 55 -3.32 -5.28 -6.07
C SER A 55 -4.01 -5.40 -7.42
N SER A 56 -5.25 -4.95 -7.53
CA SER A 56 -5.98 -4.90 -8.82
C SER A 56 -5.30 -3.98 -9.84
N LEU A 57 -4.53 -3.00 -9.38
CA LEU A 57 -3.72 -2.10 -10.21
C LEU A 57 -2.32 -2.62 -10.49
N GLY A 58 -1.96 -3.80 -9.96
CA GLY A 58 -0.64 -4.42 -10.14
C GLY A 58 0.48 -3.75 -9.34
N VAL A 59 0.16 -2.91 -8.36
CA VAL A 59 1.16 -2.20 -7.55
C VAL A 59 1.60 -3.04 -6.34
N VAL A 60 0.70 -3.87 -5.82
CA VAL A 60 0.93 -4.69 -4.63
C VAL A 60 0.57 -6.14 -4.92
N GLU A 61 1.43 -7.06 -4.50
CA GLU A 61 1.12 -8.48 -4.47
C GLU A 61 0.54 -8.88 -3.11
N ILE A 62 -0.50 -9.72 -3.13
CA ILE A 62 -1.10 -10.32 -1.92
C ILE A 62 -0.69 -11.78 -1.86
N GLN A 63 0.12 -12.13 -0.86
CA GLN A 63 0.54 -13.50 -0.62
C GLN A 63 -0.49 -14.20 0.29
N PRO A 64 -1.03 -15.37 -0.11
CA PRO A 64 -2.06 -16.10 0.63
C PRO A 64 -1.49 -16.87 1.83
N THR A 65 -0.75 -16.18 2.70
CA THR A 65 -0.19 -16.70 3.96
C THR A 65 -1.16 -16.51 5.13
N ARG A 66 -0.81 -17.00 6.32
CA ARG A 66 -1.56 -16.77 7.58
C ARG A 66 -0.64 -16.13 8.62
N PRO A 67 -0.76 -14.81 8.89
CA PRO A 67 -1.64 -13.82 8.25
C PRO A 67 -1.23 -13.52 6.79
N LYS A 68 -2.14 -12.93 6.00
CA LYS A 68 -1.83 -12.48 4.62
C LYS A 68 -0.70 -11.46 4.65
N LEU A 69 0.27 -11.65 3.77
CA LEU A 69 1.36 -10.70 3.58
C LEU A 69 1.15 -9.90 2.29
N TYR A 70 1.61 -8.67 2.32
CA TYR A 70 1.57 -7.72 1.22
C TYR A 70 3.01 -7.35 0.88
N ALA A 71 3.32 -7.26 -0.40
CA ALA A 71 4.61 -6.82 -0.90
C ALA A 71 4.41 -5.87 -2.08
N MET A 72 5.29 -4.90 -2.26
CA MET A 72 5.28 -4.13 -3.50
C MET A 72 5.69 -5.02 -4.67
N VAL A 73 5.00 -4.90 -5.80
CA VAL A 73 5.44 -5.57 -7.04
C VAL A 73 6.72 -4.86 -7.47
N GLU A 74 7.82 -5.60 -7.56
CA GLU A 74 9.06 -5.07 -8.12
C GLU A 74 8.79 -4.79 -9.60
N VAL A 75 8.77 -3.51 -9.97
CA VAL A 75 8.65 -3.15 -11.38
C VAL A 75 10.01 -3.46 -12.00
N GLU A 76 10.12 -4.62 -12.65
CA GLU A 76 11.25 -4.89 -13.53
C GLU A 76 11.13 -3.91 -14.70
N VAL A 77 11.86 -2.80 -14.63
CA VAL A 77 12.01 -1.88 -15.76
C VAL A 77 12.90 -2.59 -16.78
N ALA A 78 12.29 -3.35 -17.68
CA ALA A 78 12.95 -3.97 -18.82
C ALA A 78 13.37 -2.94 -19.88
#